data_AF-A0A9Q0ELE8-F1
#
_entry.id   AF-A0A9Q0ELE8-F1
#
_cell.length_a   1.000
_cell.length_b   1.000
_cell.length_c   1.000
_cell.angle_alpha   90.00
_cell.angle_beta   90.00
_cell.angle_gamma   90.00
#
_symmetry.space_group_name_H-M   'P 1'
#
loop_
_entity.id
_entity.type
_entity.pdbx_description
1 polymer ?
#
loop_
_entity_poly.entity_id
_entity_poly.type
_entity_poly.pdbx_seq_one_letter_code
_entity_poly.pdbx_strand_id
1 'polypeptide(L)'
;MVNSSQHHAGQRAQMLLRPLSENDTHCIQFSYFLYSRDGHSPGALDVYIRVNGGPRGSAVWNISGSRGHQWHRVELAVSTFWPSEYQVVFEATVSEERQGYIALDDIMLLNYPC
;
A
#
# COMPACT_ATOMS: atom_id res chain seq x y z
N MET A 1 5.34 0.11 9.73
CA MET A 1 6.16 1.32 9.49
C MET A 1 7.53 0.90 8.98
N VAL A 2 8.05 1.60 7.97
CA VAL A 2 9.41 1.46 7.43
C VAL A 2 10.16 2.76 7.71
N ASN A 3 11.31 2.66 8.38
CA ASN A 3 12.23 3.78 8.59
C ASN A 3 13.30 3.75 7.50
N SER A 4 13.10 4.51 6.43
CA SER A 4 13.97 4.50 5.25
C SER A 4 15.41 4.89 5.57
N SER A 5 15.64 5.66 6.63
CA SER A 5 16.97 6.06 7.11
C SER A 5 17.84 4.92 7.61
N GLN A 6 17.27 3.74 7.85
CA GLN A 6 17.98 2.55 8.34
C GLN A 6 18.17 1.47 7.24
N HIS A 7 17.80 1.78 6.01
CA HIS A 7 17.74 0.80 4.92
C HIS A 7 18.47 1.31 3.67
N HIS A 8 18.86 0.36 2.81
CA HIS A 8 19.52 0.67 1.54
C HIS A 8 18.51 1.00 0.45
N ALA A 9 18.92 1.85 -0.50
CA ALA A 9 18.12 2.19 -1.65
C ALA A 9 17.71 0.92 -2.43
N GLY A 10 16.46 0.91 -2.91
CA GLY A 10 15.89 -0.23 -3.62
C GLY A 10 15.48 -1.42 -2.73
N GLN A 11 15.78 -1.42 -1.43
CA GLN A 11 15.23 -2.43 -0.51
C GLN A 11 13.70 -2.32 -0.45
N ARG A 12 13.06 -3.48 -0.35
CA ARG A 12 11.60 -3.61 -0.36
C ARG A 12 11.12 -4.34 0.87
N ALA A 13 10.03 -3.87 1.45
CA ALA A 13 9.29 -4.54 2.50
C ALA A 13 7.85 -4.75 2.03
N GLN A 14 7.32 -5.97 2.20
CA GLN A 14 5.97 -6.31 1.79
C GLN A 14 5.10 -6.66 2.99
N MET A 15 3.87 -6.14 3.00
CA MET A 15 2.81 -6.54 3.90
C MET A 15 1.67 -7.13 3.07
N LEU A 16 1.37 -8.40 3.31
CA LEU A 16 0.34 -9.13 2.61
C LEU A 16 -0.86 -9.27 3.55
N LEU A 17 -2.04 -8.83 3.10
CA LEU A 17 -3.28 -9.15 3.82
C LEU A 17 -3.61 -10.63 3.65
N ARG A 18 -4.55 -11.14 4.45
CA ARG A 18 -5.13 -12.46 4.20
C ARG A 18 -5.90 -12.42 2.87
N PRO A 19 -5.99 -13.55 2.15
CA PRO A 19 -6.89 -13.65 1.01
C PRO A 19 -8.32 -13.28 1.43
N LEU A 20 -8.96 -12.46 0.60
CA LEU A 20 -10.34 -11.98 0.73
C LEU A 20 -11.18 -12.58 -0.39
N SER A 21 -12.43 -12.92 -0.09
CA SER A 21 -13.37 -13.49 -1.05
C SER A 21 -14.76 -12.97 -0.73
N GLU A 22 -15.03 -11.76 -1.21
CA GLU A 22 -16.27 -11.05 -0.92
C GLU A 22 -17.35 -11.43 -1.94
N ASN A 23 -18.60 -11.52 -1.47
CA ASN A 23 -19.75 -11.76 -2.35
C ASN A 23 -20.33 -10.47 -2.92
N ASP A 24 -20.25 -9.38 -2.14
CA ASP A 24 -20.86 -8.10 -2.46
C ASP A 24 -19.80 -7.04 -2.82
N THR A 25 -20.26 -5.92 -3.37
CA THR A 25 -19.41 -4.75 -3.62
C THR A 25 -18.85 -4.22 -2.30
N HIS A 26 -17.53 -4.02 -2.27
CA HIS A 26 -16.79 -3.62 -1.09
C HIS A 26 -15.71 -2.60 -1.45
N CYS A 27 -15.24 -1.89 -0.44
CA CYS A 27 -14.21 -0.88 -0.54
C CYS A 27 -13.07 -1.21 0.42
N ILE A 28 -11.84 -1.23 -0.08
CA ILE A 28 -10.66 -1.35 0.76
C ILE A 28 -10.17 0.05 1.07
N GLN A 29 -10.01 0.34 2.34
CA GLN A 29 -9.60 1.65 2.78
C GLN A 29 -8.37 1.54 3.66
N PHE A 30 -7.44 2.48 3.51
CA PHE A 30 -6.25 2.55 4.34
C PHE A 30 -5.75 3.99 4.47
N SER A 31 -5.05 4.26 5.56
CA SER A 31 -4.32 5.48 5.80
C SER A 31 -2.83 5.27 5.51
N TYR A 32 -2.19 6.23 4.86
CA TYR A 32 -0.75 6.22 4.61
C TYR A 32 -0.08 7.52 5.07
N PHE A 33 1.21 7.41 5.36
CA PHE A 33 2.05 8.53 5.76
C PHE A 33 3.44 8.38 5.11
N LEU A 34 3.80 9.33 4.24
CA LEU A 34 5.12 9.42 3.62
C LEU A 34 5.71 10.79 3.96
N TYR A 35 6.75 10.81 4.79
CA TYR A 35 7.34 12.07 5.24
C TYR A 35 8.84 11.98 5.41
N SER A 36 9.52 13.02 4.96
CA SER A 36 10.90 13.33 5.29
C SER A 36 11.01 14.79 5.69
N ARG A 37 11.78 15.07 6.74
CA ARG A 37 11.98 16.42 7.28
C ARG A 37 12.62 17.36 6.27
N ASP A 38 13.56 16.84 5.48
CA ASP A 38 14.36 17.63 4.55
C ASP A 38 13.74 17.71 3.15
N GLY A 39 12.49 17.23 2.99
CA GLY A 39 11.77 17.21 1.72
C GLY A 39 12.21 16.10 0.76
N HIS A 40 13.30 15.39 1.06
CA HIS A 40 13.74 14.22 0.31
C HIS A 40 12.65 13.13 0.24
N SER A 41 12.72 12.30 -0.80
CA SER A 41 11.82 11.16 -0.89
C SER A 41 12.16 10.14 0.20
N PRO A 42 11.20 9.69 1.04
CA PRO A 42 11.40 8.52 1.88
C PRO A 42 11.35 7.21 1.07
N GLY A 43 10.81 7.25 -0.15
CA GLY A 43 10.59 6.05 -0.96
C GLY A 43 9.26 6.10 -1.71
N ALA A 44 8.80 4.91 -2.06
CA ALA A 44 7.53 4.67 -2.71
C ALA A 44 6.71 3.63 -1.92
N LEU A 45 5.39 3.75 -2.02
CA LEU A 45 4.44 2.78 -1.53
C LEU A 45 3.55 2.35 -2.70
N ASP A 46 3.63 1.07 -3.05
CA ASP A 46 2.85 0.44 -4.11
C ASP A 46 1.83 -0.52 -3.51
N VAL A 47 0.65 -0.59 -4.13
CA VAL A 47 -0.40 -1.55 -3.79
C VAL A 47 -0.68 -2.43 -4.98
N TYR A 48 -0.70 -3.73 -4.76
CA TYR A 48 -0.97 -4.76 -5.76
C TYR A 48 -2.12 -5.65 -5.33
N ILE A 49 -2.80 -6.23 -6.32
CA ILE A 49 -3.87 -7.21 -6.12
C ILE A 49 -3.47 -8.50 -6.81
N ARG A 50 -3.31 -9.58 -6.04
CA ARG A 50 -3.10 -10.93 -6.56
C ARG A 50 -4.43 -11.68 -6.53
N VAL A 51 -4.84 -12.23 -7.67
CA VAL A 51 -6.10 -13.00 -7.76
C VAL A 51 -5.79 -14.50 -7.81
N ASN A 52 -6.46 -15.30 -6.99
CA ASN A 52 -6.35 -16.77 -6.94
C ASN A 52 -4.90 -17.28 -6.83
N GLY A 53 -4.09 -16.66 -5.98
CA GLY A 53 -2.67 -16.99 -5.82
C GLY A 53 -1.78 -16.66 -7.04
N GLY A 54 -2.33 -16.01 -8.06
CA GLY A 54 -1.65 -15.66 -9.30
C GLY A 54 -0.49 -14.67 -9.15
N PRO A 55 0.11 -14.25 -10.28
CA PRO A 55 1.20 -13.29 -10.27
C PRO A 55 0.74 -11.93 -9.74
N ARG A 56 1.69 -11.14 -9.23
CA ARG A 56 1.44 -9.80 -8.66
C ARG A 56 0.84 -8.80 -9.65
N GLY A 57 1.16 -8.92 -10.93
CA GLY A 57 0.76 -7.95 -11.95
C GLY A 57 1.38 -6.56 -11.73
N SER A 58 0.74 -5.54 -12.32
CA SER A 58 1.07 -4.12 -12.12
C SER A 58 0.47 -3.57 -10.83
N ALA A 59 1.08 -2.50 -10.30
CA ALA A 59 0.50 -1.78 -9.16
C ALA A 59 -0.88 -1.22 -9.55
N VAL A 60 -1.88 -1.43 -8.69
CA VAL A 60 -3.22 -0.83 -8.85
C VAL A 60 -3.26 0.58 -8.27
N TRP A 61 -2.36 0.88 -7.35
CA TRP A 61 -2.17 2.20 -6.77
C TRP A 61 -0.70 2.37 -6.39
N ASN A 62 -0.15 3.57 -6.58
CA ASN A 62 1.20 3.90 -6.16
C ASN A 62 1.30 5.35 -5.69
N ILE A 63 2.25 5.60 -4.81
CA ILE A 63 2.66 6.94 -4.41
C ILE A 63 4.16 6.95 -4.13
N SER A 64 4.80 8.09 -4.39
CA SER A 64 6.20 8.31 -4.04
C SER A 64 6.43 9.73 -3.54
N GLY A 65 7.60 9.95 -2.93
CA GLY A 65 8.02 11.25 -2.42
C GLY A 65 7.36 11.61 -1.08
N SER A 66 7.86 12.70 -0.48
CA SER A 66 7.28 13.25 0.75
C SER A 66 5.92 13.89 0.46
N ARG A 67 4.90 13.60 1.28
CA ARG A 67 3.52 14.08 1.12
C ARG A 67 3.07 15.01 2.24
N GLY A 68 4.03 15.71 2.82
CA GLY A 68 3.83 16.58 3.99
C GLY A 68 3.68 15.78 5.28
N HIS A 69 3.69 16.48 6.41
CA HIS A 69 3.58 15.88 7.74
C HIS A 69 2.11 15.60 8.09
N GLN A 70 1.42 14.79 7.29
CA GLN A 70 0.01 14.45 7.51
C GLN A 70 -0.32 13.05 6.99
N TRP A 71 -1.35 12.44 7.58
CA TRP A 71 -1.93 11.20 7.09
C TRP A 71 -2.86 11.46 5.92
N HIS A 72 -2.86 10.53 4.97
CA HIS A 72 -3.70 10.56 3.78
C HIS A 72 -4.49 9.27 3.70
N ARG A 73 -5.77 9.38 3.34
CA ARG A 73 -6.67 8.23 3.23
C ARG A 73 -6.86 7.86 1.76
N VAL A 74 -6.91 6.56 1.48
CA VAL A 74 -7.15 6.01 0.15
C VAL A 74 -8.29 5.01 0.22
N GLU A 75 -9.14 5.06 -0.77
CA GLU A 75 -10.18 4.07 -1.03
C GLU A 75 -9.87 3.37 -2.36
N LEU A 76 -9.91 2.04 -2.33
CA LEU A 76 -9.56 1.17 -3.43
C LEU A 76 -10.72 0.23 -3.71
N ALA A 77 -11.33 0.40 -4.87
CA ALA A 77 -12.35 -0.51 -5.39
C ALA A 77 -11.68 -1.75 -5.98
N VAL A 78 -12.03 -2.93 -5.48
CA VAL A 78 -11.55 -4.21 -6.01
C VAL A 78 -12.72 -4.97 -6.63
N SER A 79 -12.69 -5.17 -7.94
CA SER A 79 -13.74 -5.87 -8.69
C SER A 79 -13.50 -7.37 -8.77
N THR A 80 -13.10 -8.00 -7.66
CA THR A 80 -12.92 -9.45 -7.55
C THR A 80 -13.86 -9.98 -6.48
N PHE A 81 -14.68 -10.97 -6.85
CA PHE A 81 -15.72 -11.53 -5.99
C PHE A 81 -15.63 -13.06 -5.96
N TRP A 82 -16.28 -13.67 -4.97
CA TRP A 82 -16.47 -15.12 -4.92
C TRP A 82 -17.03 -15.66 -6.25
N PRO A 83 -16.55 -16.80 -6.78
CA PRO A 83 -15.68 -17.80 -6.15
C PRO A 83 -14.18 -17.49 -6.26
N SER A 84 -13.80 -16.33 -6.81
CA SER A 84 -12.39 -15.92 -6.78
C SER A 84 -12.02 -15.34 -5.41
N GLU A 85 -10.76 -15.49 -5.06
CA GLU A 85 -10.14 -14.80 -3.94
C GLU A 85 -9.10 -13.81 -4.45
N TYR A 86 -8.85 -12.76 -3.68
CA TYR A 86 -7.78 -11.82 -3.96
C TYR A 86 -6.99 -11.48 -2.70
N GLN A 87 -5.74 -11.09 -2.88
CA GLN A 87 -4.85 -10.69 -1.81
C GLN A 87 -4.29 -9.30 -2.11
N VAL A 88 -4.47 -8.37 -1.17
CA VAL A 88 -3.84 -7.06 -1.21
C VAL A 88 -2.41 -7.17 -0.71
N VAL A 89 -1.48 -6.60 -1.49
CA VAL A 89 -0.06 -6.54 -1.14
C VAL A 89 0.38 -5.09 -1.14
N PHE A 90 0.79 -4.60 0.02
CA PHE A 90 1.46 -3.31 0.17
C PHE A 90 2.97 -3.53 0.07
N GLU A 91 3.65 -2.79 -0.79
CA GLU A 91 5.10 -2.83 -0.95
C GLU A 91 5.68 -1.44 -0.72
N ALA A 92 6.54 -1.31 0.30
CA ALA A 92 7.32 -0.10 0.51
C ALA A 92 8.70 -0.30 -0.12
N THR A 93 9.14 0.65 -0.95
CA THR A 93 10.47 0.67 -1.56
C THR A 93 11.25 1.88 -1.08
N VAL A 94 12.46 1.66 -0.57
CA VAL A 94 13.34 2.72 -0.06
C VAL A 94 13.95 3.49 -1.23
N SER A 95 13.92 4.82 -1.16
CA SER A 95 14.51 5.72 -2.15
C SER A 95 16.04 5.79 -2.07
N GLU A 96 16.67 6.44 -3.05
CA GLU A 96 18.12 6.71 -3.05
C GLU A 96 18.55 7.63 -1.91
N GLU A 97 17.70 8.60 -1.57
CA GLU A 97 17.97 9.58 -0.52
C GLU A 97 17.95 8.95 0.88
N ARG A 98 17.28 7.80 1.04
CA ARG A 98 17.24 7.02 2.29
C ARG A 98 16.95 7.88 3.52
N GLN A 99 15.91 8.70 3.43
CA GLN A 99 15.55 9.62 4.51
C GLN A 99 14.04 9.70 4.70
N GLY A 100 13.60 9.41 5.92
CA GLY A 100 12.22 9.59 6.34
C GLY A 100 11.49 8.28 6.59
N TYR A 101 10.16 8.33 6.56
CA TYR A 101 9.30 7.27 7.02
C TYR A 101 8.19 6.97 6.01
N ILE A 102 7.89 5.68 5.88
CA ILE A 102 6.71 5.17 5.19
C ILE A 102 5.89 4.41 6.22
N ALA A 103 4.65 4.84 6.46
CA ALA A 103 3.74 4.16 7.38
C ALA A 103 2.37 3.94 6.75
N LEU A 104 1.70 2.92 7.27
CA LEU A 104 0.36 2.49 6.95
C LEU A 104 -0.39 2.32 8.26
N ASP A 105 -1.66 2.70 8.27
CA ASP A 105 -2.56 2.50 9.40
C ASP A 105 -4.01 2.34 8.91
N ASP A 106 -4.93 1.99 9.81
CA ASP A 106 -6.37 1.95 9.59
C ASP A 106 -6.81 1.17 8.33
N ILE A 107 -6.20 0.01 8.09
CA ILE A 107 -6.57 -0.85 6.96
C ILE A 107 -7.91 -1.53 7.25
N MET A 108 -8.93 -1.19 6.49
CA MET A 108 -10.31 -1.65 6.67
C MET A 108 -10.89 -2.19 5.36
N LEU A 109 -11.73 -3.22 5.50
CA LEU A 109 -12.61 -3.71 4.44
C LEU A 109 -14.03 -3.27 4.77
N LEU A 110 -14.65 -2.55 3.85
CA LEU A 110 -15.94 -1.90 4.06
C LEU A 110 -16.96 -2.45 3.08
N ASN A 111 -18.14 -2.82 3.57
CA ASN A 111 -19.20 -3.45 2.76
C ASN A 111 -20.09 -2.40 2.08
N TYR A 112 -19.46 -1.42 1.43
CA TYR A 112 -20.13 -0.40 0.63
C TYR A 112 -19.24 -0.05 -0.57
N PRO A 113 -19.80 0.51 -1.67
CA PRO A 113 -19.01 0.95 -2.81
C PRO A 113 -18.08 2.13 -2.46
N CYS A 114 -16.82 2.07 -2.87
CA CYS A 114 -16.05 3.31 -3.05
C CYS A 114 -16.75 4.17 -4.13
#